data_AF-A0A3B4ETJ6-F1
#
_entry.id   AF-A0A3B4ETJ6-F1
#
_cell.length_a   1.000
_cell.length_b   1.000
_cell.length_c   1.000
_cell.angle_alpha   90.00
_cell.angle_beta   90.00
_cell.angle_gamma   90.00
#
_symmetry.space_group_name_H-M   'P 1'
#
loop_
_entity.id
_entity.type
_entity.pdbx_description
1 polymer ?
#
loop_
_entity_poly.entity_id
_entity_poly.type
_entity_poly.pdbx_seq_one_letter_code
_entity_poly.pdbx_strand_id
1 'polypeptide(L)' 'MVTDKVAYITSNWSGDYFLTTAGVGLVVSQHASQPEMKNTTLYSQLKAVFNRDWYSEFAVLLDDLGHHPD' A
#
# COMPACT_ATOMS: atom_id res chain seq x y z
N MET A 1 1.20 2.19 -0.60
CA MET A 1 0.59 2.46 0.72
C MET A 1 -0.91 2.67 0.54
N VAL A 2 -1.73 2.09 1.41
CA VAL A 2 -3.18 2.26 1.41
C VAL A 2 -3.57 2.83 2.77
N THR A 3 -4.37 3.89 2.78
CA THR A 3 -4.96 4.50 3.98
C THR A 3 -6.48 4.34 3.94
N ASP A 4 -7.21 4.81 4.94
CA ASP A 4 -8.67 4.77 4.96
C ASP A 4 -9.33 5.60 3.85
N LYS A 5 -8.63 6.60 3.30
CA LYS A 5 -9.21 7.57 2.35
C LYS A 5 -8.52 7.59 0.99
N VAL A 6 -7.22 7.29 0.95
CA VAL A 6 -6.39 7.40 -0.25
C VAL A 6 -5.43 6.23 -0.39
N ALA A 7 -5.06 5.92 -1.62
CA ALA A 7 -3.93 5.03 -1.92
C ALA A 7 -2.81 5.83 -2.58
N TYR A 8 -1.56 5.58 -2.16
CA TYR A 8 -0.37 6.19 -2.73
C TYR A 8 0.55 5.13 -3.33
N ILE A 9 0.94 5.35 -4.57
CA ILE A 9 1.79 4.47 -5.38
C ILE A 9 3.04 5.23 -5.78
N THR A 10 4.20 4.62 -5.57
CA THR A 10 5.51 5.11 -6.01
C THR A 10 6.41 3.89 -6.28
N SER A 11 7.61 4.06 -6.84
CA SER A 11 8.46 2.93 -7.21
C SER A 11 9.15 2.25 -6.02
N ASN A 12 9.49 3.00 -4.96
CA ASN A 12 10.00 2.44 -3.71
C ASN A 12 9.76 3.41 -2.53
N TRP A 13 10.03 2.94 -1.31
CA TRP A 13 9.82 3.71 -0.07
C TRP A 13 11.12 4.07 0.65
N SER A 14 12.25 3.92 -0.04
CA SER A 14 13.55 4.24 0.53
C SER A 14 13.73 5.75 0.61
N GLY A 15 14.30 6.25 1.71
CA GLY A 15 14.47 7.68 1.92
C GLY A 15 15.36 8.35 0.87
N ASP A 16 16.39 7.64 0.40
CA ASP A 16 17.33 8.10 -0.62
C ASP A 16 16.70 8.29 -2.01
N TYR A 17 15.61 7.58 -2.32
CA TYR A 17 14.85 7.75 -3.57
C TYR A 17 14.32 9.17 -3.73
N PHE A 18 13.90 9.80 -2.63
CA PHE A 18 13.39 11.18 -2.63
C PHE A 18 14.49 12.24 -2.64
N LEU A 19 15.75 11.84 -2.41
CA LEU A 19 16.90 12.75 -2.36
C LEU A 19 17.73 12.71 -3.65
N THR A 20 17.85 11.54 -4.26
CA THR A 20 18.80 11.29 -5.36
C THR A 20 18.13 11.13 -6.71
N THR A 21 16.79 10.99 -6.74
CA THR A 21 16.01 10.87 -7.98
C THR A 21 14.92 11.94 -8.01
N ALA A 22 14.43 12.28 -9.21
CA ALA A 22 13.27 13.17 -9.34
C ALA A 22 12.00 12.54 -8.75
N GLY A 23 11.92 11.21 -8.73
CA GLY A 23 10.79 10.43 -8.21
C GLY A 23 9.48 10.60 -9.01
N VAL A 24 8.60 9.60 -8.93
CA VAL A 24 7.21 9.72 -9.39
C VAL A 24 6.28 9.09 -8.36
N GLY A 25 5.17 9.77 -8.07
CA GLY A 25 4.13 9.28 -7.18
C GLY A 25 2.73 9.55 -7.73
N LEU A 26 1.81 8.61 -7.54
CA LEU A 26 0.39 8.72 -7.88
C LEU A 26 -0.45 8.63 -6.61
N VAL A 27 -1.31 9.63 -6.41
CA VAL A 27 -2.33 9.64 -5.33
C VAL A 27 -3.68 9.29 -5.94
N VAL A 28 -4.32 8.23 -5.43
CA VAL A 28 -5.65 7.80 -5.82
C VAL A 28 -6.62 8.13 -4.69
N SER A 29 -7.56 9.04 -4.96
CA SER A 29 -8.65 9.43 -4.07
C SER A 29 -9.97 9.33 -4.83
N GLN A 30 -10.53 8.13 -4.91
CA GLN A 30 -11.79 7.88 -5.60
C GLN A 30 -12.95 7.86 -4.61
N HIS A 31 -13.89 8.77 -4.77
CA HIS A 31 -15.21 8.66 -4.14
C HIS A 31 -16.13 7.93 -5.10
N ALA A 32 -16.60 6.74 -4.71
CA ALA A 32 -17.63 6.04 -5.46
C ALA A 32 -18.97 6.79 -5.26
N SER A 33 -19.37 7.59 -6.25
CA SER A 33 -20.65 8.31 -6.26
C SER A 33 -21.85 7.35 -6.30
N GLN A 34 -21.63 6.10 -6.70
CA GLN A 34 -22.64 5.05 -6.76
C GLN A 34 -22.18 3.83 -5.93
N PRO A 35 -23.04 3.28 -5.03
CA PRO A 35 -22.68 2.16 -4.16
C PRO A 35 -22.19 0.92 -4.91
N GLU A 36 -22.75 0.65 -6.08
CA GLU A 36 -22.42 -0.53 -6.91
C GLU A 36 -20.99 -0.49 -7.46
N MET A 37 -20.38 0.69 -7.59
CA MET A 37 -18.99 0.83 -8.05
C MET A 37 -17.96 0.74 -6.93
N LYS A 38 -18.35 0.59 -5.67
CA LYS A 38 -17.39 0.55 -4.56
C LYS A 38 -16.35 -0.55 -4.74
N ASN A 39 -16.72 -1.72 -5.24
CA ASN A 39 -15.80 -2.84 -5.43
C ASN A 39 -14.97 -2.74 -6.73
N THR A 40 -15.32 -1.84 -7.66
CA THR A 40 -14.59 -1.65 -8.93
C THR A 40 -13.60 -0.50 -8.88
N THR A 41 -13.65 0.38 -7.86
CA THR A 41 -12.64 1.45 -7.73
C THR A 41 -11.23 0.88 -7.58
N LEU A 42 -10.25 1.59 -8.14
CA LEU A 42 -8.83 1.24 -8.01
C LEU A 42 -8.40 1.23 -6.54
N TYR A 43 -8.95 2.16 -5.73
CA TYR A 43 -8.71 2.17 -4.29
C TYR A 43 -9.12 0.84 -3.62
N SER A 44 -10.33 0.34 -3.91
CA SER A 44 -10.81 -0.92 -3.33
C SER A 44 -10.00 -2.12 -3.77
N GLN A 45 -9.54 -2.15 -5.02
CA GLN A 45 -8.65 -3.20 -5.52
C GLN A 45 -7.30 -3.18 -4.80
N LEU A 46 -6.70 -2.00 -4.63
CA LEU A 46 -5.45 -1.84 -3.87
C LEU A 46 -5.61 -2.23 -2.40
N LYS A 47 -6.75 -1.87 -1.78
CA LYS A 47 -7.08 -2.29 -0.41
C LYS A 47 -7.23 -3.81 -0.29
N ALA A 48 -7.82 -4.46 -1.28
CA ALA A 48 -7.95 -5.92 -1.29
C ALA A 48 -6.58 -6.62 -1.37
N VAL A 49 -5.67 -6.13 -2.22
CA VAL A 49 -4.28 -6.63 -2.29
C VAL A 49 -3.55 -6.42 -0.97
N PHE A 50 -3.66 -5.22 -0.37
CA PHE A 50 -3.08 -4.93 0.94
C PHE A 50 -3.57 -5.93 2.00
N ASN A 51 -4.89 -6.15 2.11
CA ASN A 51 -5.45 -7.07 3.10
C ASN A 51 -5.00 -8.52 2.86
N ARG A 52 -4.93 -8.97 1.60
CA ARG A 52 -4.42 -10.31 1.27
C ARG A 52 -3.01 -10.51 1.81
N ASP A 53 -2.13 -9.53 1.60
CA ASP A 53 -0.74 -9.62 2.01
C ASP A 53 -0.58 -9.46 3.53
N TRP A 54 -1.36 -8.56 4.13
CA TRP A 54 -1.34 -8.27 5.56
C TRP A 54 -1.81 -9.45 6.42
N TYR A 55 -2.86 -10.16 5.98
CA TYR A 55 -3.42 -11.32 6.68
C TYR A 55 -2.93 -12.67 6.10
N SER A 56 -1.84 -12.64 5.33
CA SER A 56 -1.25 -13.84 4.73
C SER A 56 -0.70 -14.79 5.79
N GLU A 57 -0.79 -16.10 5.56
CA GLU A 57 -0.13 -17.11 6.41
C GLU A 57 1.40 -17.01 6.40
N PHE A 58 1.96 -16.33 5.40
CA PHE A 58 3.38 -16.06 5.26
C PHE A 58 3.81 -14.75 5.94
N ALA A 59 2.88 -13.95 6.46
CA ALA A 59 3.21 -12.74 7.21
C ALA A 59 3.74 -13.12 8.59
N VAL A 60 4.87 -12.53 8.97
CA VAL A 60 5.51 -12.72 10.27
C VAL A 60 5.60 -11.38 10.99
N LEU A 61 5.41 -11.39 12.31
CA LEU A 61 5.63 -10.18 13.11
C LEU A 61 7.13 -9.89 13.15
N LEU A 62 7.48 -8.61 13.05
CA LEU A 62 8.89 -8.20 13.10
C LEU A 62 9.56 -8.61 14.42
N ASP A 63 8.81 -8.57 15.52
CA ASP A 63 9.30 -8.99 16.84
C ASP A 63 9.59 -10.50 16.91
N ASP A 64 8.90 -11.32 16.10
CA ASP A 64 9.07 -12.78 16.06
C ASP A 64 10.32 -13.21 15.28
N LEU A 65 10.90 -12.33 14.46
CA LEU A 65 12.11 -12.61 13.69
C LEU A 65 13.39 -12.68 14.56
N GLY A 66 13.30 -12.30 15.84
CA GLY A 66 14.43 -12.29 16.77
C GLY A 66 15.54 -11.31 16.37
N HIS A 67 16.59 -11.21 17.19
CA HIS A 67 17.82 -10.50 16.82
C HIS A 67 18.63 -11.34 15.83
N HIS A 68 18.11 -11.55 14.63
CA HIS A 68 18.93 -11.91 13.49
C HIS A 68 19.31 -10.61 12.79
N PRO A 69 20.49 -10.02 13.10
CA PRO A 69 21.00 -8.94 12.30
C PRO A 69 21.26 -9.47 10.89
N ASP A 70 20.54 -8.92 9.94
CA ASP A 70 20.83 -8.99 8.51
C ASP A 70 22.26 -8.52 8.19
#